data_AF-A0A967GS05-F1
#
_entry.id   AF-A0A967GS05-F1
#
_cell.length_a   1.000
_cell.length_b   1.000
_cell.length_c   1.000
_cell.angle_alpha   90.00
_cell.angle_beta   90.00
_cell.angle_gamma   90.00
#
_symmetry.space_group_name_H-M   'P 1'
#
loop_
_entity.id
_entity.type
_entity.pdbx_description
1 polymer ?
#
loop_
_entity_poly.entity_id
_entity_poly.type
_entity_poly.pdbx_seq_one_letter_code
_entity_poly.pdbx_strand_id
1 'polypeptide(L)' 'TIFPMRDWIDAGIRPIYSSDAPVIEDARPMPAIATAVTRRDADGNVWGAEQAITVQEAISMCTAWAARAAGEESDRGRIA' A
#
# COMPACT_ATOMS: atom_id res chain seq x y z
N THR A 1 -12.65 4.35 -10.91
CA THR A 1 -11.34 4.75 -10.36
C THR A 1 -10.46 3.53 -10.18
N ILE A 2 -9.18 3.61 -10.54
CA ILE A 2 -8.21 2.51 -10.37
C ILE A 2 -7.67 2.56 -8.92
N PHE A 3 -7.75 1.44 -8.19
CA PHE A 3 -7.32 1.28 -6.79
C PHE A 3 -7.76 2.42 -5.83
N PRO A 4 -9.01 2.42 -5.33
CA PRO A 4 -9.58 3.49 -4.51
C PRO A 4 -9.13 3.41 -3.03
N MET A 5 -7.83 3.55 -2.80
CA MET A 5 -7.21 3.38 -1.48
C MET A 5 -7.68 4.43 -0.46
N ARG A 6 -7.85 5.69 -0.86
CA ARG A 6 -8.31 6.76 0.04
C ARG A 6 -9.73 6.49 0.51
N ASP A 7 -10.63 6.18 -0.42
CA ASP A 7 -12.03 5.86 -0.11
C ASP A 7 -12.13 4.66 0.85
N TRP A 8 -11.32 3.62 0.62
CA TRP A 8 -11.25 2.47 1.54
C TRP A 8 -10.80 2.87 2.94
N ILE A 9 -9.73 3.66 3.06
CA ILE A 9 -9.23 4.07 4.38
C ILE A 9 -10.24 4.95 5.11
N ASP A 10 -10.90 5.86 4.40
CA ASP A 10 -11.96 6.73 4.93
C ASP A 10 -13.19 5.93 5.37
N ALA A 11 -13.52 4.85 4.66
CA ALA A 11 -14.54 3.90 5.06
C ALA A 11 -14.14 2.98 6.23
N GLY A 12 -12.93 3.13 6.78
CA GLY A 12 -12.43 2.32 7.90
C GLY A 12 -11.78 1.01 7.48
N ILE A 13 -11.66 0.73 6.18
CA ILE A 13 -10.94 -0.43 5.65
C ILE A 13 -9.43 -0.16 5.77
N ARG A 14 -8.64 -1.22 5.90
CA ARG A 14 -7.17 -1.15 5.94
C ARG A 14 -6.63 -1.99 4.78
N PRO A 15 -6.49 -1.41 3.57
CA PRO A 15 -5.98 -2.15 2.43
C PRO A 15 -4.55 -2.61 2.68
N ILE A 16 -4.14 -3.72 2.05
CA ILE A 16 -2.81 -4.29 2.21
C ILE A 16 -2.09 -4.35 0.86
N TYR A 17 -0.76 -4.39 0.91
CA TYR A 17 0.08 -4.55 -0.27
C TYR A 17 0.58 -5.99 -0.39
N SER A 18 0.66 -6.48 -1.63
CA SER A 18 1.42 -7.66 -2.02
C SER A 18 2.10 -7.36 -3.36
N SER A 19 3.31 -7.88 -3.57
CA SER A 19 4.01 -7.74 -4.84
C SER A 19 3.47 -8.67 -5.93
N ASP A 20 2.77 -9.74 -5.56
CA ASP A 20 2.39 -10.82 -6.48
C ASP A 20 3.59 -11.47 -7.20
N ALA A 21 4.76 -11.49 -6.55
CA ALA A 21 5.93 -12.19 -7.09
C ALA A 21 5.66 -13.71 -7.20
N PRO A 22 6.09 -14.39 -8.29
CA PRO A 22 7.03 -13.90 -9.32
C PRO A 22 6.36 -13.26 -10.55
N VAL A 23 5.05 -12.99 -10.55
CA VAL A 23 4.40 -12.29 -11.67
C VAL A 23 5.00 -10.90 -11.86
N ILE A 24 5.28 -10.22 -10.75
CA ILE A 24 6.11 -9.02 -10.71
C ILE A 24 7.54 -9.41 -10.34
N GLU A 25 8.50 -9.00 -11.17
CA GLU A 25 9.93 -9.30 -10.96
C GLU A 25 10.52 -8.57 -9.74
N ASP A 26 10.19 -7.29 -9.56
CA ASP A 26 10.67 -6.50 -8.42
C ASP A 26 9.73 -6.64 -7.21
N ALA A 27 10.10 -7.49 -6.26
CA ALA A 27 9.35 -7.73 -5.04
C ALA A 27 9.56 -6.66 -3.95
N ARG A 28 10.40 -5.64 -4.18
CA ARG A 28 10.63 -4.60 -3.16
C ARG A 28 9.34 -3.79 -2.95
N PRO A 29 9.03 -3.37 -1.71
CA PRO A 29 7.82 -2.59 -1.43
C PRO A 29 7.94 -1.13 -1.87
N MET A 30 9.16 -0.62 -2.10
CA MET A 30 9.42 0.80 -2.36
C MET A 30 8.70 1.35 -3.61
N PRO A 31 8.68 0.66 -4.77
CA PRO A 31 7.89 1.11 -5.92
C PRO A 31 6.41 1.25 -5.59
N ALA A 32 5.83 0.28 -4.88
CA ALA A 32 4.42 0.32 -4.51
C ALA A 32 4.10 1.45 -3.52
N ILE A 33 4.97 1.68 -2.54
CA ILE A 33 4.84 2.83 -1.61
C ILE A 33 4.90 4.14 -2.40
N ALA A 34 5.87 4.30 -3.30
CA ALA A 34 6.00 5.49 -4.13
C ALA A 34 4.75 5.72 -5.00
N THR A 35 4.23 4.68 -5.65
CA THR A 35 3.02 4.75 -6.47
C THR A 35 1.78 5.04 -5.63
N ALA A 36 1.64 4.46 -4.43
CA ALA A 36 0.48 4.72 -3.57
C ALA A 36 0.40 6.18 -3.11
N VAL A 37 1.56 6.81 -2.88
CA VAL A 37 1.66 8.20 -2.43
C VAL A 37 1.56 9.19 -3.60
N THR A 38 2.29 8.92 -4.68
CA THR A 38 2.40 9.86 -5.82
C THR A 38 1.35 9.64 -6.90
N ARG A 39 0.72 8.46 -6.91
CA ARG A 39 -0.21 8.00 -7.93
C ARG A 39 0.38 7.99 -9.34
N ARG A 40 1.71 7.92 -9.44
CA ARG A 40 2.48 8.04 -10.67
C ARG A 40 2.99 6.68 -11.15
N ASP A 41 2.82 6.39 -12.43
CA ASP A 41 3.41 5.20 -13.08
C ASP A 41 4.87 5.44 -13.52
N ALA A 42 5.49 4.42 -14.11
CA ALA A 42 6.88 4.50 -14.57
C ALA A 42 7.10 5.52 -15.72
N ASP A 43 6.05 5.81 -16.51
CA ASP A 43 6.07 6.78 -17.60
C ASP A 43 5.78 8.21 -17.12
N GLY A 44 5.42 8.39 -15.84
CA GLY A 44 5.15 9.67 -15.22
C GLY A 44 3.68 10.09 -15.22
N ASN A 45 2.77 9.26 -15.73
CA ASN A 45 1.34 9.56 -15.74
C ASN A 45 0.77 9.43 -14.33
N VAL A 46 -0.16 10.32 -13.99
CA VAL A 46 -0.83 10.31 -12.68
C VAL A 46 -2.23 9.72 -12.82
N TRP A 47 -2.54 8.69 -12.03
CA TRP A 47 -3.80 7.95 -12.10
C TRP A 47 -4.57 8.01 -10.78
N GLY A 48 -5.77 8.59 -10.81
CA GLY A 48 -6.64 8.70 -9.62
C GLY A 48 -5.94 9.45 -8.48
N ALA A 49 -5.50 10.68 -8.75
CA ALA A 49 -4.75 11.51 -7.80
C ALA A 49 -5.49 11.71 -6.47
N GLU A 50 -6.81 11.74 -6.50
CA GLU A 50 -7.70 11.83 -5.34
C GLU A 50 -7.63 10.60 -4.42
N GLN A 51 -7.09 9.49 -4.91
CA GLN A 51 -6.90 8.25 -4.17
C GLN A 51 -5.47 8.09 -3.62
N ALA A 52 -4.67 9.16 -3.63
CA ALA A 52 -3.37 9.20 -2.96
C ALA A 52 -3.53 8.99 -1.45
N ILE A 53 -2.58 8.26 -0.86
CA ILE A 53 -2.49 8.05 0.58
C ILE A 53 -1.20 8.63 1.13
N THR A 54 -1.15 8.88 2.44
CA THR A 54 0.06 9.37 3.09
C THR A 54 1.16 8.31 3.09
N VAL A 55 2.41 8.74 3.25
CA VAL A 55 3.56 7.81 3.37
C VAL A 55 3.36 6.85 4.55
N GLN A 56 2.81 7.34 5.67
CA GLN A 56 2.54 6.54 6.87
C GLN A 56 1.47 5.48 6.62
N GLU A 57 0.40 5.80 5.87
CA GLU A 57 -0.61 4.84 5.46
C GLU A 57 -0.02 3.81 4.49
N ALA A 58 0.80 4.23 3.52
CA ALA A 58 1.48 3.32 2.59
C ALA A 58 2.48 2.38 3.30
N ILE A 59 3.23 2.85 4.30
CA ILE A 59 4.08 1.99 5.12
C ILE A 59 3.22 1.03 5.94
N SER A 60 2.11 1.50 6.52
CA SER A 60 1.20 0.65 7.30
C SER A 60 0.57 -0.46 6.46
N MET A 61 0.20 -0.15 5.21
CA MET A 61 -0.29 -1.08 4.20
C MET A 61 0.69 -2.26 3.95
N CYS A 62 1.99 -2.00 4.04
CA CYS A 62 3.04 -3.02 3.89
C CYS A 62 3.49 -3.68 5.22
N THR A 63 3.04 -3.17 6.37
CA THR A 63 3.52 -3.58 7.69
C THR A 63 2.37 -3.91 8.63
N ALA A 64 1.94 -2.97 9.48
CA ALA A 64 0.98 -3.20 10.54
C ALA A 64 -0.39 -3.70 10.03
N TRP A 65 -0.85 -3.22 8.87
CA TRP A 65 -2.14 -3.64 8.30
C TRP A 65 -2.03 -5.03 7.66
N ALA A 66 -0.91 -5.33 7.00
CA ALA A 66 -0.63 -6.65 6.44
C ALA A 66 -0.49 -7.71 7.54
N ALA A 67 0.26 -7.43 8.60
CA ALA A 67 0.40 -8.32 9.75
C ALA A 67 -0.96 -8.63 10.38
N ARG A 68 -1.82 -7.59 10.57
CA ARG A 68 -3.18 -7.78 11.09
C ARG A 68 -4.05 -8.62 10.14
N ALA A 69 -3.97 -8.38 8.83
CA ALA A 69 -4.73 -9.16 7.86
C ALA A 69 -4.31 -10.64 7.84
N ALA A 70 -3.04 -10.92 8.17
CA ALA A 70 -2.50 -12.27 8.32
C ALA A 70 -2.71 -12.89 9.72
N GLY A 71 -3.20 -12.12 10.71
CA GLY A 71 -3.30 -12.57 12.10
C GLY A 71 -1.96 -12.66 12.85
N GLU A 72 -0.94 -11.94 12.38
CA GLU A 72 0.44 -11.93 12.91
C GLU A 72 0.80 -10.64 13.66
N GLU A 73 -0.16 -9.77 13.96
CA GLU A 73 0.09 -8.44 14.55
C GLU A 73 0.72 -8.49 15.96
N SER A 74 0.68 -9.65 16.64
CA SER A 74 1.31 -9.86 17.95
C SER A 74 2.82 -10.13 17.85
N ASP A 75 3.32 -10.55 16.68
CA ASP A 75 4.73 -10.87 16.45
C ASP A 75 5.40 -9.86 15.50
N ARG A 76 4.64 -9.29 14.54
CA ARG A 76 5.21 -8.53 13.42
C ARG A 76 4.42 -7.28 13.06
N GLY A 77 5.05 -6.44 12.24
CA GLY A 77 4.42 -5.28 11.59
C GLY A 77 4.57 -3.96 12.33
N ARG A 78 5.19 -3.94 13.52
CA ARG A 78 5.49 -2.70 14.28
C ARG A 78 6.86 -2.81 14.95
N ILE A 79 7.51 -1.67 15.13
CA ILE A 79 8.70 -1.50 15.98
C ILE A 79 8.26 -0.58 17.13
N ALA A 80 8.38 -1.04 18.37
CA ALA A 80 7.92 -0.37 19.58
C ALA A 80 9.01 -0.37 20.65
#